data_AF-U1Q262-F1
#
_entry.id   AF-U1Q262-F1
#
_cell.length_a   1.000
_cell.length_b   1.000
_cell.length_c   1.000
_cell.angle_alpha   90.00
_cell.angle_beta   90.00
_cell.angle_gamma   90.00
#
_symmetry.space_group_name_H-M   'P 1'
#
loop_
_entity.id
_entity.type
_entity.pdbx_description
1 polymer ?
#
loop_
_entity_poly.entity_id
_entity_poly.type
_entity_poly.pdbx_seq_one_letter_code
_entity_poly.pdbx_strand_id
1 'polypeptide(L)'
;MMNTKEIVTWFVITILLMSTIPVTALAQGVSDPQPVLMDQDTTHIADVTVDGQQYSVYRHENVFPWASGIDIYVNGERVTSESTAETVLTALAQRRAIQDFGAKDVSQLRTTSQNATTVATNVSAAAAAINETVVYINRMKTVHEDGKAVYNASVEAAPQITEFNETARELRPELRSFENDSMAYRSNATALIELLRQQQNGTNVDPQRLYAQYTVTLEAKDELSDHLGFSGINEQLAQLASTSGNVVANASSVPTRGNVTAQRFRSVINESPVAANQTAALEIRDFDFDTVQEQAESLKDDWTEDWNSRQNPASTVYQSMAAIVVAIAAVGGYVAWRRR
;
A
#
# COMPACT_ATOMS: atom_id res chain seq x y z
N MET A 1 -65.53 9.37 -23.60
CA MET A 1 -65.60 8.29 -22.60
C MET A 1 -65.25 7.00 -23.32
N MET A 2 -64.04 6.47 -23.14
CA MET A 2 -63.67 5.17 -23.70
C MET A 2 -64.53 4.09 -23.03
N ASN A 3 -65.12 3.22 -23.85
CA ASN A 3 -66.00 2.17 -23.37
C ASN A 3 -65.16 1.10 -22.66
N THR A 4 -65.67 0.41 -21.63
CA THR A 4 -64.89 -0.53 -20.80
C THR A 4 -64.23 -1.65 -21.63
N LYS A 5 -64.82 -1.98 -22.78
CA LYS A 5 -64.25 -2.91 -23.76
C LYS A 5 -62.98 -2.35 -24.43
N GLU A 6 -62.92 -1.07 -24.77
CA GLU A 6 -61.75 -0.45 -25.39
C GLU A 6 -60.55 -0.40 -24.43
N ILE A 7 -60.79 -0.17 -23.14
CA ILE A 7 -59.74 -0.18 -22.12
C ILE A 7 -59.16 -1.58 -21.95
N VAL A 8 -60.00 -2.62 -21.89
CA VAL A 8 -59.55 -4.02 -21.81
C VAL A 8 -58.82 -4.42 -23.09
N THR A 9 -59.30 -4.03 -24.26
CA THR A 9 -58.64 -4.30 -25.54
C THR A 9 -57.27 -3.62 -25.63
N TRP A 10 -57.15 -2.35 -25.22
CA TRP A 10 -55.86 -1.66 -25.15
C TRP A 10 -54.91 -2.34 -24.16
N PHE A 11 -55.40 -2.73 -22.98
CA PHE A 11 -54.58 -3.39 -21.97
C PHE A 11 -54.08 -4.78 -22.42
N VAL A 12 -54.94 -5.57 -23.09
CA VAL A 12 -54.57 -6.86 -23.69
C VAL A 12 -53.60 -6.65 -24.85
N ILE A 13 -53.78 -5.63 -25.68
CA ILE A 13 -52.86 -5.29 -26.78
C ILE A 13 -51.50 -4.84 -26.23
N THR A 14 -51.44 -4.06 -25.15
CA THR A 14 -50.18 -3.65 -24.51
C THR A 14 -49.45 -4.85 -23.90
N ILE A 15 -50.18 -5.77 -23.24
CA ILE A 15 -49.61 -7.03 -22.73
C ILE A 15 -49.14 -7.93 -23.87
N LEU A 16 -49.92 -8.05 -24.97
CA LEU A 16 -49.51 -8.83 -26.14
C LEU A 16 -48.26 -8.22 -26.79
N LEU A 17 -48.21 -6.89 -26.95
CA LEU A 17 -47.07 -6.17 -27.50
C LEU A 17 -45.81 -6.30 -26.62
N MET A 18 -45.96 -6.29 -25.29
CA MET A 18 -44.86 -6.58 -24.35
C MET A 18 -44.42 -8.05 -24.41
N SER A 19 -45.33 -8.99 -24.68
CA SER A 19 -44.98 -10.41 -24.86
C SER A 19 -44.39 -10.75 -26.23
N THR A 20 -44.45 -9.82 -27.19
CA THR A 20 -43.84 -9.95 -28.54
C THR A 20 -42.49 -9.25 -28.69
N ILE A 21 -41.91 -8.71 -27.60
CA ILE A 21 -40.50 -8.30 -27.63
C ILE A 21 -39.69 -9.57 -27.93
N PRO A 22 -38.89 -9.59 -29.00
CA PRO A 22 -38.57 -10.84 -29.65
C PRO A 22 -37.60 -11.65 -28.80
N VAL A 23 -37.97 -12.92 -28.56
CA VAL A 23 -37.15 -13.99 -27.97
C VAL A 23 -35.92 -14.32 -28.86
N THR A 24 -35.64 -13.52 -29.89
CA THR A 24 -34.55 -13.74 -30.87
C THR A 24 -33.16 -13.33 -30.36
N ALA A 25 -33.00 -12.94 -29.09
CA ALA A 25 -31.68 -12.74 -28.50
C ALA A 25 -30.97 -14.06 -28.12
N LEU A 26 -31.65 -15.21 -28.23
CA LEU A 26 -31.08 -16.53 -27.95
C LEU A 26 -30.59 -17.24 -29.23
N ALA A 27 -29.74 -16.60 -30.03
CA ALA A 27 -28.82 -17.26 -30.99
C ALA A 27 -28.20 -16.24 -31.94
N GLN A 28 -27.17 -15.51 -31.50
CA GLN A 28 -26.12 -15.06 -32.42
C GLN A 28 -24.78 -15.27 -31.71
N GLY A 29 -23.94 -16.08 -32.35
CA GLY A 29 -22.61 -16.37 -31.87
C GLY A 29 -21.64 -15.22 -32.12
N VAL A 30 -20.61 -15.20 -31.26
CA VAL A 30 -19.28 -14.63 -31.47
C VAL A 30 -19.12 -13.11 -31.23
N SER A 31 -18.26 -12.81 -30.24
CA SER A 31 -17.38 -11.64 -30.04
C SER A 31 -17.84 -10.33 -29.36
N ASP A 32 -19.13 -10.09 -29.08
CA ASP A 32 -19.55 -8.85 -28.36
C ASP A 32 -20.14 -9.14 -26.97
N PRO A 33 -19.94 -8.25 -25.97
CA PRO A 33 -20.55 -8.40 -24.65
C PRO A 33 -22.06 -8.42 -24.83
N GLN A 34 -22.72 -9.53 -24.47
CA GLN A 34 -24.16 -9.67 -24.67
C GLN A 34 -24.89 -8.68 -23.74
N PRO A 35 -25.53 -7.62 -24.28
CA PRO A 35 -26.26 -6.67 -23.44
C PRO A 35 -27.43 -7.39 -22.78
N VAL A 36 -27.64 -7.12 -21.49
CA VAL A 36 -28.84 -7.57 -20.79
C VAL A 36 -30.01 -6.69 -21.24
N LEU A 37 -31.23 -7.24 -21.23
CA LEU A 37 -32.43 -6.48 -21.54
C LEU A 37 -32.47 -5.18 -20.70
N MET A 38 -32.67 -4.04 -21.34
CA MET A 38 -32.68 -2.69 -20.74
C MET A 38 -31.31 -2.12 -20.31
N ASP A 39 -30.19 -2.71 -20.75
CA ASP A 39 -28.91 -2.01 -20.74
C ASP A 39 -29.01 -0.77 -21.65
N GLN A 40 -28.76 0.41 -21.06
CA GLN A 40 -28.77 1.70 -21.73
C GLN A 40 -27.41 2.01 -22.35
N ASP A 41 -26.33 1.60 -21.67
CA ASP A 41 -24.96 1.83 -22.11
C ASP A 41 -24.04 0.66 -21.72
N THR A 42 -22.97 0.48 -22.50
CA THR A 42 -21.89 -0.47 -22.25
C THR A 42 -20.56 0.20 -22.58
N THR A 43 -19.79 0.47 -21.53
CA THR A 43 -18.49 1.13 -21.63
C THR A 43 -17.37 0.14 -21.35
N HIS A 44 -16.41 0.03 -22.26
CA HIS A 44 -15.15 -0.68 -22.00
C HIS A 44 -14.33 0.11 -20.96
N ILE A 45 -14.00 -0.52 -19.84
CA ILE A 45 -13.23 0.10 -18.77
C ILE A 45 -11.74 -0.03 -19.06
N ALA A 46 -11.28 -1.26 -19.27
CA ALA A 46 -9.89 -1.59 -19.53
C ALA A 46 -9.73 -3.05 -19.95
N ASP A 47 -8.58 -3.34 -20.57
CA ASP A 47 -8.06 -4.70 -20.66
C ASP A 47 -7.01 -4.92 -19.58
N VAL A 48 -7.10 -6.04 -18.88
CA VAL A 48 -6.24 -6.44 -17.76
C VAL A 48 -5.62 -7.79 -18.07
N THR A 49 -4.31 -7.91 -17.93
CA THR A 49 -3.60 -9.18 -18.12
C THR A 49 -3.32 -9.82 -16.77
N VAL A 50 -3.79 -11.03 -16.53
CA VAL A 50 -3.52 -11.81 -15.31
C VAL A 50 -3.01 -13.18 -15.72
N ASP A 51 -1.89 -13.63 -15.15
CA ASP A 51 -1.26 -14.93 -15.43
C ASP A 51 -1.01 -15.18 -16.94
N GLY A 52 -0.68 -14.13 -17.68
CA GLY A 52 -0.44 -14.20 -19.13
C GLY A 52 -1.71 -14.28 -19.99
N GLN A 53 -2.90 -14.24 -19.37
CA GLN A 53 -4.19 -14.22 -20.05
C GLN A 53 -4.79 -12.80 -19.99
N GLN A 54 -5.27 -12.30 -21.13
CA GLN A 54 -5.92 -11.00 -21.21
C GLN A 54 -7.43 -11.11 -20.94
N TYR A 55 -7.94 -10.22 -20.10
CA TYR A 55 -9.33 -10.07 -19.74
C TYR A 55 -9.81 -8.68 -20.14
N SER A 56 -11.02 -8.58 -20.66
CA SER A 56 -11.66 -7.30 -20.99
C SER A 56 -12.77 -7.01 -19.99
N VAL A 57 -12.72 -5.82 -19.37
CA VAL A 57 -13.68 -5.42 -18.33
C VAL A 57 -14.61 -4.34 -18.88
N TYR A 58 -15.92 -4.53 -18.72
CA TYR A 58 -16.96 -3.62 -19.21
C TYR A 58 -17.88 -3.20 -18.07
N ARG A 59 -18.24 -1.92 -18.04
CA ARG A 59 -19.31 -1.40 -17.19
C ARG A 59 -20.59 -1.31 -18.01
N HIS A 60 -21.68 -1.77 -17.43
CA HIS A 60 -23.01 -1.72 -18.01
C HIS A 60 -23.90 -0.85 -17.14
N GLU A 61 -24.58 0.10 -17.78
CA GLU A 61 -25.62 0.90 -17.13
C GLU A 61 -26.98 0.40 -17.60
N ASN A 62 -27.84 0.00 -16.65
CA ASN A 62 -29.18 -0.46 -16.93
C ASN A 62 -30.21 0.56 -16.43
N VAL A 63 -31.41 0.58 -17.03
CA VAL A 63 -32.55 1.37 -16.56
C VAL A 63 -32.81 1.11 -15.06
N PHE A 64 -32.58 -0.11 -14.61
CA PHE A 64 -32.67 -0.49 -13.21
C PHE A 64 -31.27 -0.49 -12.57
N PRO A 65 -31.00 0.37 -11.56
CA PRO A 65 -29.65 0.51 -10.98
C PRO A 65 -29.06 -0.79 -10.42
N TRP A 66 -29.90 -1.70 -9.93
CA TRP A 66 -29.48 -2.99 -9.38
C TRP A 66 -29.11 -4.03 -10.44
N ALA A 67 -29.35 -3.75 -11.73
CA ALA A 67 -28.94 -4.57 -12.87
C ALA A 67 -27.75 -3.96 -13.63
N SER A 68 -27.36 -2.72 -13.29
CA SER A 68 -26.08 -2.13 -13.68
C SER A 68 -24.93 -2.86 -12.99
N GLY A 69 -23.72 -2.76 -13.54
CA GLY A 69 -22.54 -3.32 -12.88
C GLY A 69 -21.43 -3.64 -13.87
N ILE A 70 -20.55 -4.57 -13.49
CA ILE A 70 -19.37 -4.94 -14.27
C ILE A 70 -19.46 -6.35 -14.82
N ASP A 71 -18.98 -6.52 -16.04
CA ASP A 71 -18.67 -7.80 -16.64
C ASP A 71 -17.21 -7.93 -17.02
N ILE A 72 -16.73 -9.17 -16.92
CA ILE A 72 -15.37 -9.54 -17.26
C ILE A 72 -15.46 -10.63 -18.32
N TYR A 73 -14.70 -10.47 -19.41
CA TYR A 73 -14.64 -11.44 -20.49
C TYR A 73 -13.21 -11.91 -20.72
N VAL A 74 -13.07 -13.17 -21.12
CA VAL A 74 -11.81 -13.80 -21.52
C VAL A 74 -12.04 -14.57 -22.81
N ASN A 75 -11.26 -14.28 -23.86
CA ASN A 75 -11.43 -14.89 -25.19
C ASN A 75 -12.88 -14.83 -25.75
N GLY A 76 -13.64 -13.79 -25.39
CA GLY A 76 -15.05 -13.61 -25.78
C GLY A 76 -16.06 -14.37 -24.90
N GLU A 77 -15.61 -15.11 -23.89
CA GLU A 77 -16.48 -15.78 -22.92
C GLU A 77 -16.56 -15.00 -21.61
N ARG A 78 -17.76 -14.97 -21.02
CA ARG A 78 -18.02 -14.30 -19.75
C ARG A 78 -17.37 -15.05 -18.59
N VAL A 79 -16.62 -14.36 -17.75
CA VAL A 79 -16.08 -14.90 -16.50
C VAL A 79 -17.20 -14.97 -15.46
N THR A 80 -17.47 -16.18 -14.97
CA THR A 80 -18.47 -16.49 -13.93
C THR A 80 -17.84 -17.03 -12.64
N SER A 81 -16.54 -17.34 -12.68
CA SER A 81 -15.79 -17.77 -11.50
C SER A 81 -15.46 -16.58 -10.61
N GLU A 82 -15.92 -16.61 -9.36
CA GLU A 82 -15.65 -15.58 -8.36
C GLU A 82 -14.14 -15.37 -8.13
N SER A 83 -13.36 -16.44 -8.03
CA SER A 83 -11.91 -16.34 -7.81
C SER A 83 -11.18 -15.67 -8.98
N THR A 84 -11.63 -15.93 -10.21
CA THR A 84 -11.05 -15.30 -11.41
C THR A 84 -11.46 -13.83 -11.47
N ALA A 85 -12.73 -13.52 -11.18
CA ALA A 85 -13.22 -12.16 -11.13
C ALA A 85 -12.48 -11.33 -10.07
N GLU A 86 -12.35 -11.86 -8.84
CA GLU A 86 -11.62 -11.20 -7.76
C GLU A 86 -10.18 -10.87 -8.17
N THR A 87 -9.48 -11.80 -8.84
CA THR A 87 -8.11 -11.58 -9.29
C THR A 87 -8.03 -10.47 -10.34
N VAL A 88 -8.94 -10.48 -11.33
CA VAL A 88 -8.98 -9.46 -12.39
C VAL A 88 -9.36 -8.08 -11.84
N LEU A 89 -10.35 -8.02 -10.93
CA LEU A 89 -10.81 -6.78 -10.32
C LEU A 89 -9.76 -6.20 -9.38
N THR A 90 -9.05 -7.04 -8.62
CA THR A 90 -7.90 -6.61 -7.81
C THR A 90 -6.84 -5.98 -8.70
N ALA A 91 -6.44 -6.63 -9.79
CA ALA A 91 -5.45 -6.10 -10.72
C ALA A 91 -5.92 -4.79 -11.40
N LEU A 92 -7.21 -4.68 -11.72
CA LEU A 92 -7.80 -3.45 -12.25
C LEU A 92 -7.74 -2.32 -11.21
N ALA A 93 -8.05 -2.62 -9.95
CA ALA A 93 -8.16 -1.62 -8.88
C ALA A 93 -6.79 -1.05 -8.54
N GLN A 94 -5.80 -1.93 -8.41
CA GLN A 94 -4.39 -1.57 -8.27
C GLN A 94 -3.91 -0.69 -9.43
N ARG A 95 -4.22 -1.08 -10.67
CA ARG A 95 -3.91 -0.28 -11.86
C ARG A 95 -4.55 1.11 -11.81
N ARG A 96 -5.79 1.22 -11.33
CA ARG A 96 -6.50 2.49 -11.29
C ARG A 96 -5.97 3.40 -10.19
N ALA A 97 -5.74 2.85 -8.99
CA ALA A 97 -5.20 3.61 -7.87
C ALA A 97 -3.80 4.18 -8.17
N ILE A 98 -2.91 3.38 -8.78
CA ILE A 98 -1.55 3.85 -9.09
C ILE A 98 -1.49 4.88 -10.24
N GLN A 99 -2.53 4.97 -11.07
CA GLN A 99 -2.63 6.00 -12.10
C GLN A 99 -2.89 7.39 -11.53
N ASP A 100 -3.51 7.47 -10.35
CA ASP A 100 -3.78 8.72 -9.67
C ASP A 100 -2.54 9.23 -8.89
N PHE A 101 -1.45 8.47 -8.87
CA PHE A 101 -0.18 8.84 -8.26
C PHE A 101 0.46 10.03 -8.99
N GLY A 102 0.45 11.19 -8.33
CA GLY A 102 0.71 12.47 -8.94
C GLY A 102 2.16 12.95 -8.86
N ALA A 103 2.43 14.10 -9.49
CA ALA A 103 3.74 14.76 -9.45
C ALA A 103 4.13 15.22 -8.04
N LYS A 104 3.14 15.53 -7.18
CA LYS A 104 3.36 15.91 -5.78
C LYS A 104 3.94 14.73 -4.98
N ASP A 105 3.40 13.54 -5.17
CA ASP A 105 3.80 12.32 -4.47
C ASP A 105 5.20 11.88 -4.90
N VAL A 106 5.53 12.02 -6.19
CA VAL A 106 6.89 11.81 -6.72
C VAL A 106 7.91 12.77 -6.09
N SER A 107 7.54 14.04 -5.88
CA SER A 107 8.45 15.01 -5.26
C SER A 107 8.73 14.66 -3.80
N GLN A 108 7.69 14.30 -3.04
CA GLN A 108 7.83 13.90 -1.64
C GLN A 108 8.64 12.61 -1.52
N LEU A 109 8.34 11.59 -2.33
CA LEU A 109 9.11 10.33 -2.37
C LEU A 109 10.60 10.58 -2.63
N ARG A 110 10.92 11.51 -3.54
CA ARG A 110 12.31 11.91 -3.81
C ARG A 110 12.98 12.56 -2.60
N THR A 111 12.30 13.51 -1.96
CA THR A 111 12.81 14.19 -0.76
C THR A 111 13.02 13.20 0.38
N THR A 112 12.03 12.36 0.68
CA THR A 112 12.12 11.36 1.75
C THR A 112 13.21 10.33 1.49
N SER A 113 13.38 9.87 0.25
CA SER A 113 14.48 8.98 -0.16
C SER A 113 15.88 9.62 0.03
N GLN A 114 16.01 10.91 -0.29
CA GLN A 114 17.25 11.68 -0.06
C GLN A 114 17.53 11.88 1.43
N ASN A 115 16.49 12.17 2.22
CA ASN A 115 16.60 12.30 3.66
C ASN A 115 17.03 10.97 4.30
N ALA A 116 16.39 9.85 3.94
CA ALA A 116 16.77 8.52 4.41
C ALA A 116 18.25 8.21 4.14
N THR A 117 18.76 8.57 2.96
CA THR A 117 20.19 8.41 2.62
C THR A 117 21.10 9.24 3.54
N THR A 118 20.71 10.49 3.79
CA THR A 118 21.46 11.41 4.65
C THR A 118 21.50 10.91 6.09
N VAL A 119 20.35 10.48 6.61
CA VAL A 119 20.25 9.89 7.95
C VAL A 119 21.08 8.61 8.05
N ALA A 120 20.98 7.71 7.07
CA ALA A 120 21.79 6.48 7.02
C ALA A 120 23.29 6.76 7.06
N THR A 121 23.75 7.80 6.35
CA THR A 121 25.16 8.20 6.37
C THR A 121 25.61 8.64 7.77
N ASN A 122 24.79 9.42 8.47
CA ASN A 122 25.08 9.86 9.84
C ASN A 122 25.02 8.69 10.83
N VAL A 123 24.05 7.79 10.68
CA VAL A 123 23.95 6.56 11.47
C VAL A 123 25.17 5.66 11.26
N SER A 124 25.65 5.53 10.01
CA SER A 124 26.86 4.78 9.68
C SER A 124 28.11 5.38 10.35
N ALA A 125 28.24 6.71 10.36
CA ALA A 125 29.32 7.40 11.08
C ALA A 125 29.27 7.14 12.60
N ALA A 126 28.08 7.23 13.21
CA ALA A 126 27.89 6.89 14.63
C ALA A 126 28.19 5.41 14.91
N ALA A 127 27.74 4.50 14.05
CA ALA A 127 28.02 3.07 14.15
C ALA A 127 29.52 2.76 14.09
N ALA A 128 30.26 3.45 13.21
CA ALA A 128 31.71 3.34 13.12
C ALA A 128 32.39 3.81 14.42
N ALA A 129 32.01 4.97 14.96
CA ALA A 129 32.54 5.49 16.22
C ALA A 129 32.27 4.55 17.41
N ILE A 130 31.05 3.99 17.49
CA ILE A 130 30.67 3.00 18.50
C ILE A 130 31.51 1.73 18.34
N ASN A 131 31.63 1.21 17.12
CA ASN A 131 32.38 -0.01 16.85
C ASN A 131 33.87 0.13 17.20
N GLU A 132 34.51 1.24 16.82
CA GLU A 132 35.90 1.53 17.20
C GLU A 132 36.08 1.58 18.71
N THR A 133 35.13 2.18 19.43
CA THR A 133 35.16 2.28 20.88
C THR A 133 34.99 0.90 21.54
N VAL A 134 34.08 0.07 21.04
CA VAL A 134 33.90 -1.32 21.52
C VAL A 134 35.16 -2.17 21.26
N VAL A 135 35.77 -2.05 20.09
CA VAL A 135 37.05 -2.74 19.77
C VAL A 135 38.14 -2.29 20.74
N TYR A 136 38.23 -0.98 21.03
CA TYR A 136 39.16 -0.44 22.00
C TYR A 136 38.91 -0.98 23.42
N ILE A 137 37.66 -1.02 23.88
CA ILE A 137 37.27 -1.61 25.18
C ILE A 137 37.70 -3.06 25.27
N ASN A 138 37.46 -3.86 24.23
CA ASN A 138 37.87 -5.26 24.20
C ASN A 138 39.39 -5.42 24.25
N ARG A 139 40.15 -4.51 23.60
CA ARG A 139 41.62 -4.49 23.70
C ARG A 139 42.10 -4.13 25.11
N MET A 140 41.42 -3.21 25.81
CA MET A 140 41.78 -2.86 27.18
C MET A 140 41.67 -4.04 28.16
N LYS A 141 40.85 -5.05 27.85
CA LYS A 141 40.69 -6.26 28.68
C LYS A 141 41.91 -7.17 28.64
N THR A 142 42.71 -7.11 27.58
CA THR A 142 43.88 -7.99 27.39
C THR A 142 45.22 -7.30 27.70
N VAL A 143 45.25 -5.97 27.64
CA VAL A 143 46.44 -5.16 27.97
C VAL A 143 46.53 -4.95 29.49
N HIS A 144 47.72 -5.18 30.05
CA HIS A 144 48.01 -5.00 31.47
C HIS A 144 49.03 -3.88 31.68
N GLU A 145 48.81 -3.06 32.71
CA GLU A 145 49.72 -2.02 33.19
C GLU A 145 49.76 -2.09 34.73
N ASP A 146 50.96 -2.02 35.30
CA ASP A 146 51.20 -2.14 36.75
C ASP A 146 50.54 -3.38 37.38
N GLY A 147 50.52 -4.49 36.63
CA GLY A 147 49.93 -5.77 37.06
C GLY A 147 48.39 -5.83 37.02
N LYS A 148 47.71 -4.78 36.56
CA LYS A 148 46.24 -4.72 36.43
C LYS A 148 45.84 -4.57 34.96
N ALA A 149 44.76 -5.22 34.55
CA ALA A 149 44.20 -4.97 33.21
C ALA A 149 43.75 -3.51 33.09
N VAL A 150 44.10 -2.85 31.98
CA VAL A 150 43.76 -1.44 31.71
C VAL A 150 42.24 -1.22 31.79
N TYR A 151 41.46 -2.22 31.37
CA TYR A 151 40.01 -2.21 31.50
C TYR A 151 39.55 -2.04 32.95
N ASN A 152 40.11 -2.79 33.90
CA ASN A 152 39.69 -2.73 35.30
C ASN A 152 40.02 -1.38 35.93
N ALA A 153 41.18 -0.80 35.61
CA ALA A 153 41.54 0.55 36.06
C ALA A 153 40.61 1.62 35.45
N SER A 154 40.26 1.46 34.16
CA SER A 154 39.36 2.39 33.47
C SER A 154 37.93 2.31 34.01
N VAL A 155 37.42 1.11 34.30
CA VAL A 155 36.08 0.89 34.87
C VAL A 155 35.99 1.38 36.31
N GLU A 156 37.06 1.24 37.10
CA GLU A 156 37.09 1.78 38.47
C GLU A 156 36.96 3.30 38.48
N ALA A 157 37.60 3.99 37.53
CA ALA A 157 37.47 5.43 37.38
C ALA A 157 36.15 5.85 36.72
N ALA A 158 35.71 5.12 35.69
CA ALA A 158 34.50 5.39 34.92
C ALA A 158 33.62 4.13 34.82
N PRO A 159 32.79 3.84 35.84
CA PRO A 159 31.96 2.62 35.87
C PRO A 159 31.00 2.49 34.67
N GLN A 160 30.63 3.62 34.07
CA GLN A 160 29.75 3.72 32.89
C GLN A 160 30.33 3.05 31.63
N ILE A 161 31.62 2.70 31.62
CA ILE A 161 32.22 1.90 30.53
C ILE A 161 31.51 0.55 30.37
N THR A 162 31.04 -0.05 31.48
CA THR A 162 30.31 -1.33 31.44
C THR A 162 28.96 -1.15 30.74
N GLU A 163 28.19 -0.15 31.19
CA GLU A 163 26.88 0.21 30.60
C GLU A 163 27.02 0.54 29.11
N PHE A 164 27.98 1.39 28.74
CA PHE A 164 28.27 1.71 27.35
C PHE A 164 28.49 0.44 26.52
N ASN A 165 29.31 -0.50 27.01
CA ASN A 165 29.65 -1.70 26.26
C ASN A 165 28.47 -2.67 26.13
N GLU A 166 27.53 -2.66 27.08
CA GLU A 166 26.27 -3.43 27.00
C GLU A 166 25.33 -2.79 25.97
N THR A 167 25.00 -1.51 26.12
CA THR A 167 24.13 -0.78 25.18
C THR A 167 24.70 -0.79 23.76
N ALA A 168 26.00 -0.61 23.59
CA ALA A 168 26.65 -0.65 22.28
C ALA A 168 26.58 -2.05 21.62
N ARG A 169 26.52 -3.14 22.40
CA ARG A 169 26.36 -4.48 21.83
C ARG A 169 24.95 -4.71 21.31
N GLU A 170 23.95 -4.15 21.97
CA GLU A 170 22.54 -4.23 21.58
C GLU A 170 22.23 -3.30 20.41
N LEU A 171 22.75 -2.06 20.43
CA LEU A 171 22.46 -1.08 19.39
C LEU A 171 23.19 -1.36 18.05
N ARG A 172 24.39 -1.96 18.07
CA ARG A 172 25.16 -2.20 16.83
C ARG A 172 24.42 -2.99 15.73
N PRO A 173 23.76 -4.13 16.01
CA PRO A 173 22.96 -4.82 14.99
C PRO A 173 21.81 -3.95 14.49
N GLU A 174 21.18 -3.18 15.38
CA GLU A 174 20.06 -2.29 15.05
C GLU A 174 20.48 -1.16 14.10
N LEU A 175 21.62 -0.48 14.36
CA LEU A 175 22.18 0.54 13.47
C LEU A 175 22.49 -0.01 12.07
N ARG A 176 22.93 -1.28 12.01
CA ARG A 176 23.21 -1.95 10.74
C ARG A 176 21.93 -2.31 10.00
N SER A 177 20.88 -2.76 10.70
CA SER A 177 19.58 -3.01 10.09
C SER A 177 19.04 -1.72 9.48
N PHE A 178 19.00 -0.64 10.27
CA PHE A 178 18.56 0.67 9.80
C PHE A 178 19.31 1.18 8.58
N GLU A 179 20.64 0.99 8.52
CA GLU A 179 21.43 1.36 7.34
C GLU A 179 21.00 0.54 6.11
N ASN A 180 20.81 -0.77 6.26
CA ASN A 180 20.34 -1.63 5.18
C ASN A 180 18.94 -1.23 4.71
N ASP A 181 18.02 -1.01 5.64
CA ASP A 181 16.62 -0.73 5.36
C ASP A 181 16.47 0.68 4.75
N SER A 182 17.30 1.63 5.18
CA SER A 182 17.45 2.93 4.52
C SER A 182 17.94 2.82 3.08
N MET A 183 18.91 1.94 2.81
CA MET A 183 19.40 1.71 1.44
C MET A 183 18.35 0.98 0.58
N ALA A 184 17.63 0.01 1.15
CA ALA A 184 16.55 -0.71 0.49
C ALA A 184 15.42 0.26 0.10
N TYR A 185 14.92 1.04 1.05
CA TYR A 185 13.92 2.08 0.80
C TYR A 185 14.38 3.06 -0.27
N ARG A 186 15.62 3.58 -0.20
CA ARG A 186 16.16 4.48 -1.22
C ARG A 186 16.16 3.83 -2.61
N SER A 187 16.65 2.59 -2.71
CA SER A 187 16.72 1.85 -3.97
C SER A 187 15.33 1.66 -4.58
N ASN A 188 14.37 1.21 -3.76
CA ASN A 188 12.98 0.97 -4.17
C ASN A 188 12.28 2.26 -4.58
N ALA A 189 12.42 3.33 -3.78
CA ALA A 189 11.91 4.66 -4.11
C ALA A 189 12.50 5.19 -5.42
N THR A 190 13.80 4.99 -5.66
CA THR A 190 14.44 5.41 -6.92
C THR A 190 13.87 4.65 -8.12
N ALA A 191 13.66 3.35 -7.99
CA ALA A 191 13.05 2.52 -9.03
C ALA A 191 11.60 2.95 -9.32
N LEU A 192 10.81 3.21 -8.27
CA LEU A 192 9.44 3.69 -8.38
C LEU A 192 9.38 5.07 -9.06
N ILE A 193 10.21 6.03 -8.64
CA ILE A 193 10.31 7.36 -9.26
C ILE A 193 10.63 7.24 -10.75
N GLU A 194 11.50 6.31 -11.14
CA GLU A 194 11.86 6.11 -12.54
C GLU A 194 10.70 5.55 -13.37
N LEU A 195 9.95 4.58 -12.84
CA LEU A 195 8.75 4.06 -13.51
C LEU A 195 7.67 5.15 -13.66
N LEU A 196 7.43 5.94 -12.61
CA LEU A 196 6.49 7.06 -12.65
C LEU A 196 6.92 8.13 -13.66
N ARG A 197 8.22 8.42 -13.74
CA ARG A 197 8.77 9.35 -14.74
C ARG A 197 8.61 8.83 -16.17
N GLN A 198 8.82 7.53 -16.40
CA GLN A 198 8.60 6.91 -17.70
C GLN A 198 7.13 7.03 -18.12
N GLN A 199 6.20 6.74 -17.21
CA GLN A 199 4.77 6.89 -17.43
C GLN A 199 4.37 8.34 -17.74
N GLN A 200 4.88 9.32 -16.97
CA GLN A 200 4.65 10.75 -17.21
C GLN A 200 5.16 11.22 -18.58
N ASN A 201 6.26 10.63 -19.07
CA ASN A 201 6.81 10.92 -20.39
C ASN A 201 6.10 10.16 -21.53
N GLY A 202 4.97 9.50 -21.25
CA GLY A 202 4.19 8.77 -22.24
C GLY A 202 4.77 7.40 -22.63
N THR A 203 5.75 6.89 -21.87
CA THR A 203 6.19 5.50 -22.04
C THR A 203 5.13 4.57 -21.49
N ASN A 204 4.77 3.53 -22.24
CA ASN A 204 3.85 2.51 -21.77
C ASN A 204 4.51 1.65 -20.68
N VAL A 205 4.34 2.04 -19.42
CA VAL A 205 4.77 1.28 -18.26
C VAL A 205 3.65 0.31 -17.89
N ASP A 206 4.00 -0.97 -17.71
CA ASP A 206 3.07 -1.97 -17.21
C ASP A 206 2.54 -1.56 -15.81
N PRO A 207 1.22 -1.31 -15.67
CA PRO A 207 0.65 -0.88 -14.40
C PRO A 207 0.84 -1.89 -13.27
N GLN A 208 0.89 -3.19 -13.56
CA GLN A 208 1.12 -4.21 -12.53
C GLN A 208 2.54 -4.14 -11.99
N ARG A 209 3.51 -3.97 -12.89
CA ARG A 209 4.90 -3.72 -12.50
C ARG A 209 5.04 -2.44 -11.68
N LEU A 210 4.33 -1.38 -12.06
CA LEU A 210 4.33 -0.12 -11.31
C LEU A 210 3.76 -0.28 -9.91
N TYR A 211 2.60 -0.95 -9.79
CA TYR A 211 1.98 -1.22 -8.49
C TYR A 211 2.85 -2.14 -7.61
N ALA A 212 3.43 -3.21 -8.18
CA ALA A 212 4.34 -4.09 -7.45
C ALA A 212 5.57 -3.34 -6.91
N GLN A 213 6.14 -2.43 -7.70
CA GLN A 213 7.24 -1.59 -7.24
C GLN A 213 6.80 -0.60 -6.15
N TYR A 214 5.56 -0.10 -6.22
CA TYR A 214 4.95 0.69 -5.15
C TYR A 214 4.85 -0.09 -3.85
N THR A 215 4.31 -1.32 -3.87
CA THR A 215 4.20 -2.17 -2.68
C THR A 215 5.56 -2.46 -2.05
N VAL A 216 6.56 -2.83 -2.85
CA VAL A 216 7.94 -3.07 -2.35
C VAL A 216 8.57 -1.80 -1.77
N THR A 217 8.18 -0.62 -2.26
CA THR A 217 8.64 0.66 -1.70
C THR A 217 7.95 0.97 -0.38
N LEU A 218 6.67 0.64 -0.25
CA LEU A 218 5.90 0.75 0.98
C LEU A 218 6.43 -0.20 2.06
N GLU A 219 6.64 -1.47 1.74
CA GLU A 219 7.23 -2.45 2.67
C GLU A 219 8.58 -1.97 3.21
N ALA A 220 9.47 -1.47 2.33
CA ALA A 220 10.76 -0.94 2.75
C ALA A 220 10.65 0.36 3.57
N LYS A 221 9.59 1.16 3.37
CA LYS A 221 9.28 2.33 4.19
C LYS A 221 8.88 1.89 5.60
N ASP A 222 8.05 0.85 5.71
CA ASP A 222 7.56 0.31 6.97
C ASP A 222 8.69 -0.32 7.78
N GLU A 223 9.54 -1.13 7.14
CA GLU A 223 10.76 -1.70 7.74
C GLU A 223 11.67 -0.58 8.30
N LEU A 224 11.90 0.48 7.54
CA LEU A 224 12.68 1.63 8.01
C LEU A 224 11.99 2.40 9.15
N SER A 225 10.66 2.51 9.10
CA SER A 225 9.84 3.17 10.12
C SER A 225 9.87 2.44 11.45
N ASP A 226 9.96 1.10 11.47
CA ASP A 226 9.98 0.31 12.70
C ASP A 226 11.14 0.70 13.63
N HIS A 227 12.30 1.06 13.06
CA HIS A 227 13.46 1.56 13.80
C HIS A 227 13.27 2.92 14.49
N LEU A 228 12.25 3.67 14.10
CA LEU A 228 11.93 5.01 14.60
C LEU A 228 10.85 4.99 15.70
N GLY A 229 10.49 3.80 16.19
CA GLY A 229 9.46 3.59 17.22
C GLY A 229 9.82 4.15 18.59
N PHE A 230 8.98 3.83 19.57
CA PHE A 230 9.27 4.07 20.98
C PHE A 230 10.57 3.33 21.36
N SER A 231 11.56 4.02 21.95
CA SER A 231 12.91 3.47 22.15
C SER A 231 13.67 3.11 20.87
N GLY A 232 13.35 3.81 19.78
CA GLY A 232 14.06 3.71 18.51
C GLY A 232 15.51 4.19 18.57
N ILE A 233 16.19 4.07 17.43
CA ILE A 233 17.63 4.33 17.29
C ILE A 233 18.02 5.74 17.78
N ASN A 234 17.16 6.73 17.59
CA ASN A 234 17.41 8.11 18.05
C ASN A 234 17.58 8.19 19.58
N GLU A 235 16.72 7.53 20.36
CA GLU A 235 16.80 7.53 21.83
C GLU A 235 18.04 6.78 22.30
N GLN A 236 18.32 5.61 21.71
CA GLN A 236 19.47 4.79 22.07
C GLN A 236 20.81 5.48 21.74
N LEU A 237 20.90 6.18 20.61
CA LEU A 237 22.07 6.99 20.25
C LEU A 237 22.26 8.18 21.20
N ALA A 238 21.18 8.88 21.57
CA ALA A 238 21.24 9.97 22.54
C ALA A 238 21.70 9.49 23.92
N GLN A 239 21.20 8.33 24.37
CA GLN A 239 21.63 7.70 25.62
C GLN A 239 23.11 7.33 25.57
N LEU A 240 23.58 6.67 24.51
CA LEU A 240 24.99 6.31 24.34
C LEU A 240 25.91 7.53 24.32
N ALA A 241 25.49 8.63 23.71
CA ALA A 241 26.23 9.89 23.75
C ALA A 241 26.35 10.43 25.20
N SER A 242 25.26 10.38 25.96
CA SER A 242 25.23 10.80 27.37
C SER A 242 26.14 9.92 28.25
N THR A 243 26.02 8.60 28.13
CA THR A 243 26.89 7.62 28.81
C THR A 243 28.35 7.85 28.44
N SER A 244 28.65 8.11 27.17
CA SER A 244 30.00 8.44 26.70
C SER A 244 30.53 9.74 27.30
N GLY A 245 29.68 10.76 27.45
CA GLY A 245 30.00 12.02 28.14
C GLY A 245 30.48 11.79 29.57
N ASN A 246 29.75 10.95 30.31
CA ASN A 246 30.13 10.57 31.68
C ASN A 246 31.45 9.80 31.71
N VAL A 247 31.69 8.90 30.75
CA VAL A 247 32.98 8.21 30.64
C VAL A 247 34.12 9.19 30.37
N VAL A 248 33.95 10.16 29.46
CA VAL A 248 34.99 11.15 29.15
C VAL A 248 35.33 12.00 30.38
N ALA A 249 34.33 12.46 31.13
CA ALA A 249 34.53 13.24 32.34
C ALA A 249 35.37 12.47 33.37
N ASN A 250 35.06 11.19 33.59
CA ASN A 250 35.64 10.38 34.64
C ASN A 250 36.95 9.66 34.24
N ALA A 251 37.09 9.24 32.99
CA ALA A 251 38.27 8.52 32.51
C ALA A 251 39.48 9.45 32.33
N SER A 252 39.26 10.75 32.12
CA SER A 252 40.34 11.73 31.91
C SER A 252 41.30 11.86 33.10
N SER A 253 40.86 11.52 34.31
CA SER A 253 41.68 11.51 35.52
C SER A 253 42.53 10.24 35.71
N VAL A 254 42.42 9.24 34.82
CA VAL A 254 43.22 8.02 34.88
C VAL A 254 44.64 8.30 34.35
N PRO A 255 45.71 8.05 35.13
CA PRO A 255 47.08 8.23 34.67
C PRO A 255 47.41 7.44 33.40
N THR A 256 48.33 7.97 32.58
CA THR A 256 48.93 7.34 31.39
C THR A 256 48.00 7.06 30.19
N ARG A 257 46.76 6.62 30.40
CA ARG A 257 45.81 6.27 29.31
C ARG A 257 44.44 6.95 29.38
N GLY A 258 44.14 7.68 30.45
CA GLY A 258 42.85 8.35 30.60
C GLY A 258 42.48 9.26 29.42
N ASN A 259 43.45 9.98 28.86
CA ASN A 259 43.21 10.81 27.67
C ASN A 259 42.95 9.98 26.40
N VAL A 260 43.59 8.81 26.24
CA VAL A 260 43.35 7.91 25.10
C VAL A 260 41.97 7.28 25.22
N THR A 261 41.56 6.85 26.42
CA THR A 261 40.20 6.36 26.68
C THR A 261 39.19 7.45 26.39
N ALA A 262 39.34 8.64 26.97
CA ALA A 262 38.46 9.77 26.74
C ALA A 262 38.35 10.13 25.25
N GLN A 263 39.46 10.11 24.49
CA GLN A 263 39.44 10.40 23.06
C GLN A 263 38.54 9.44 22.27
N ARG A 264 38.52 8.14 22.61
CA ARG A 264 37.66 7.15 21.93
C ARG A 264 36.17 7.43 22.15
N PHE A 265 35.80 7.74 23.38
CA PHE A 265 34.42 8.08 23.72
C PHE A 265 33.98 9.46 23.18
N ARG A 266 34.90 10.41 23.00
CA ARG A 266 34.59 11.70 22.34
C ARG A 266 34.07 11.54 20.92
N SER A 267 34.53 10.55 20.16
CA SER A 267 33.97 10.28 18.84
C SER A 267 32.49 9.92 18.91
N VAL A 268 32.07 9.11 19.89
CA VAL A 268 30.65 8.78 20.09
C VAL A 268 29.85 10.03 20.50
N ILE A 269 30.39 10.88 21.39
CA ILE A 269 29.74 12.14 21.80
C ILE A 269 29.49 13.06 20.60
N ASN A 270 30.38 13.06 19.60
CA ASN A 270 30.25 13.93 18.45
C ASN A 270 29.26 13.39 17.40
N GLU A 271 29.33 12.09 17.09
CA GLU A 271 28.55 11.51 16.00
C GLU A 271 27.12 11.10 16.42
N SER A 272 26.95 10.54 17.62
CA SER A 272 25.66 9.97 18.04
C SER A 272 24.54 11.01 18.19
N PRO A 273 24.76 12.23 18.74
CA PRO A 273 23.70 13.24 18.79
C PRO A 273 23.27 13.75 17.41
N VAL A 274 24.20 13.84 16.45
CA VAL A 274 23.88 14.25 15.07
C VAL A 274 22.99 13.19 14.43
N ALA A 275 23.39 11.92 14.53
CA ALA A 275 22.58 10.81 14.03
C ALA A 275 21.21 10.71 14.73
N ALA A 276 21.16 10.89 16.05
CA ALA A 276 19.91 10.86 16.82
C ALA A 276 18.93 11.96 16.37
N ASN A 277 19.40 13.21 16.27
CA ASN A 277 18.55 14.33 15.85
C ASN A 277 18.04 14.17 14.42
N GLN A 278 18.90 13.70 13.50
CA GLN A 278 18.54 13.47 12.10
C GLN A 278 17.55 12.31 11.95
N THR A 279 17.72 11.25 12.75
CA THR A 279 16.79 10.11 12.79
C THR A 279 15.43 10.52 13.33
N ALA A 280 15.39 11.34 14.39
CA ALA A 280 14.14 11.89 14.93
C ALA A 280 13.41 12.82 13.94
N ALA A 281 14.17 13.53 13.09
CA ALA A 281 13.63 14.42 12.08
C ALA A 281 13.31 13.72 10.75
N LEU A 282 13.50 12.40 10.63
CA LEU A 282 13.35 11.69 9.37
C LEU A 282 11.90 11.68 8.85
N GLU A 283 10.88 11.98 9.69
CA GLU A 283 9.46 12.20 9.32
C GLU A 283 8.89 11.19 8.30
N ILE A 284 9.47 10.01 8.17
CA ILE A 284 9.12 9.04 7.11
C ILE A 284 7.72 8.47 7.32
N ARG A 285 7.23 8.52 8.56
CA ARG A 285 5.86 8.17 8.96
C ARG A 285 4.82 9.18 8.49
N ASP A 286 5.20 10.44 8.35
CA ASP A 286 4.27 11.52 7.97
C ASP A 286 4.03 11.55 6.46
N PHE A 287 4.79 10.76 5.70
CA PHE A 287 4.55 10.56 4.29
C PHE A 287 3.48 9.48 4.09
N ASP A 288 2.24 9.93 3.90
CA ASP A 288 1.10 9.08 3.56
C ASP A 288 1.29 8.44 2.19
N PHE A 289 1.68 7.18 2.21
CA PHE A 289 1.85 6.36 1.01
C PHE A 289 0.63 5.44 0.84
N ASP A 290 -0.04 5.11 1.94
CA ASP A 290 -1.04 4.07 2.10
C ASP A 290 -2.34 4.41 1.36
N THR A 291 -2.58 5.69 1.08
CA THR A 291 -3.72 6.18 0.28
C THR A 291 -3.92 5.40 -1.04
N VAL A 292 -2.84 4.97 -1.72
CA VAL A 292 -2.96 4.20 -2.97
C VAL A 292 -3.47 2.79 -2.70
N GLN A 293 -3.02 2.16 -1.62
CA GLN A 293 -3.47 0.83 -1.23
C GLN A 293 -4.93 0.89 -0.76
N GLU A 294 -5.28 1.86 0.09
CA GLU A 294 -6.65 2.09 0.55
C GLU A 294 -7.60 2.36 -0.64
N GLN A 295 -7.16 3.17 -1.60
CA GLN A 295 -7.92 3.42 -2.82
C GLN A 295 -8.07 2.16 -3.68
N ALA A 296 -7.01 1.36 -3.81
CA ALA A 296 -7.08 0.09 -4.54
C ALA A 296 -8.05 -0.90 -3.86
N GLU A 297 -8.03 -1.00 -2.53
CA GLU A 297 -8.95 -1.84 -1.75
C GLU A 297 -10.40 -1.36 -1.90
N SER A 298 -10.66 -0.06 -1.74
CA SER A 298 -12.00 0.52 -1.94
C SER A 298 -12.53 0.29 -3.36
N LEU A 299 -11.71 0.48 -4.40
CA LEU A 299 -12.11 0.25 -5.79
C LEU A 299 -12.36 -1.24 -6.06
N LYS A 300 -11.57 -2.13 -5.46
CA LYS A 300 -11.77 -3.58 -5.58
C LYS A 300 -13.12 -3.97 -5.01
N ASP A 301 -13.46 -3.48 -3.81
CA ASP A 301 -14.71 -3.81 -3.14
C ASP A 301 -15.92 -3.31 -3.94
N ASP A 302 -15.90 -2.04 -4.38
CA ASP A 302 -16.94 -1.44 -5.21
C ASP A 302 -17.17 -2.24 -6.50
N TRP A 303 -16.08 -2.61 -7.20
CA TRP A 303 -16.20 -3.37 -8.45
C TRP A 303 -16.58 -4.83 -8.26
N THR A 304 -16.25 -5.41 -7.11
CA THR A 304 -16.69 -6.76 -6.75
C THR A 304 -18.19 -6.76 -6.51
N GLU A 305 -18.73 -5.73 -5.85
CA GLU A 305 -20.18 -5.56 -5.72
C GLU A 305 -20.87 -5.36 -7.07
N ASP A 306 -20.31 -4.50 -7.94
CA ASP A 306 -20.78 -4.29 -9.31
C ASP A 306 -20.77 -5.60 -10.12
N TRP A 307 -19.74 -6.45 -10.00
CA TRP A 307 -19.68 -7.74 -10.69
C TRP A 307 -20.67 -8.76 -10.12
N ASN A 308 -20.86 -8.78 -8.80
CA ASN A 308 -21.81 -9.68 -8.13
C ASN A 308 -23.25 -9.39 -8.54
N SER A 309 -23.64 -8.11 -8.64
CA SER A 309 -24.97 -7.70 -9.11
C SER A 309 -25.29 -8.24 -10.52
N ARG A 310 -24.25 -8.40 -11.34
CA ARG A 310 -24.32 -8.88 -12.71
C ARG A 310 -24.27 -10.39 -12.82
N GLN A 311 -24.14 -11.19 -11.76
CA GLN A 311 -24.13 -12.65 -11.93
C GLN A 311 -25.50 -13.21 -12.39
N ASN A 312 -26.62 -12.55 -12.03
CA ASN A 312 -27.97 -12.96 -12.43
C ASN A 312 -28.93 -11.79 -12.84
N PRO A 313 -28.54 -10.87 -13.74
CA PRO A 313 -29.28 -9.64 -14.02
C PRO A 313 -30.53 -9.95 -14.82
N ALA A 314 -30.47 -10.87 -15.79
CA ALA A 314 -31.61 -11.26 -16.60
C ALA A 314 -32.75 -11.86 -15.76
N SER A 315 -32.48 -12.83 -14.88
CA SER A 315 -33.53 -13.44 -14.05
C SER A 315 -34.16 -12.41 -13.10
N THR A 316 -33.36 -11.49 -12.57
CA THR A 316 -33.82 -10.45 -11.65
C THR A 316 -34.65 -9.38 -12.39
N VAL A 317 -34.24 -8.95 -13.59
CA VAL A 317 -35.01 -8.05 -14.49
C VAL A 317 -36.31 -8.70 -14.93
N TYR A 318 -36.29 -9.95 -15.39
CA TYR A 318 -37.51 -10.65 -15.80
C TYR A 318 -38.48 -10.88 -14.64
N GLN A 319 -38.00 -11.23 -13.45
CA GLN A 319 -38.85 -11.37 -12.25
C GLN A 319 -39.44 -10.01 -11.83
N SER A 320 -38.66 -8.94 -11.90
CA SER A 320 -39.12 -7.59 -11.54
C SER A 320 -40.17 -7.08 -12.54
N MET A 321 -39.94 -7.26 -13.84
CA MET A 321 -40.91 -6.94 -14.88
C MET A 321 -42.19 -7.77 -14.73
N ALA A 322 -42.07 -9.08 -14.46
CA ALA A 322 -43.22 -9.94 -14.20
C ALA A 322 -44.01 -9.46 -12.96
N ALA A 323 -43.33 -9.09 -11.87
CA ALA A 323 -43.96 -8.54 -10.66
C ALA A 323 -44.70 -7.22 -10.93
N ILE A 324 -44.09 -6.31 -11.71
CA ILE A 324 -44.74 -5.06 -12.13
C ILE A 324 -46.00 -5.37 -12.94
N VAL A 325 -45.93 -6.27 -13.92
CA VAL A 325 -47.08 -6.66 -14.74
C VAL A 325 -48.19 -7.27 -13.87
N VAL A 326 -47.85 -8.14 -12.93
CA VAL A 326 -48.80 -8.74 -11.98
C VAL A 326 -49.45 -7.68 -11.09
N ALA A 327 -48.68 -6.72 -10.58
CA ALA A 327 -49.21 -5.64 -9.75
C ALA A 327 -50.18 -4.74 -10.54
N ILE A 328 -49.84 -4.37 -11.77
CA ILE A 328 -50.73 -3.58 -12.63
C ILE A 328 -52.00 -4.39 -12.97
N ALA A 329 -51.87 -5.68 -13.27
CA ALA A 329 -53.02 -6.56 -13.52
C ALA A 329 -53.93 -6.71 -12.29
N ALA A 330 -53.36 -6.83 -11.08
CA ALA A 330 -54.11 -6.90 -9.84
C ALA A 330 -54.86 -5.60 -9.52
N VAL A 331 -54.20 -4.44 -9.69
CA VAL A 331 -54.83 -3.13 -9.51
C VAL A 331 -55.91 -2.88 -10.57
N GLY A 332 -55.63 -3.18 -11.83
CA GLY A 332 -56.60 -3.08 -12.93
C GLY A 332 -57.81 -3.99 -12.74
N GLY A 333 -57.57 -5.24 -12.32
CA GLY A 333 -58.61 -6.21 -11.98
C GLY A 333 -59.46 -5.77 -10.80
N TYR A 334 -58.84 -5.24 -9.74
CA TYR A 334 -59.55 -4.69 -8.58
C TYR A 334 -60.42 -3.47 -8.95
N VAL A 335 -59.90 -2.54 -9.76
CA VAL A 335 -60.66 -1.37 -10.24
C VAL A 335 -61.82 -1.79 -11.15
N ALA A 336 -61.62 -2.78 -12.02
CA ALA A 336 -62.67 -3.31 -12.89
C ALA A 336 -63.76 -4.06 -12.10
N TRP A 337 -63.38 -4.82 -11.07
CA TRP A 337 -64.31 -5.50 -10.18
C TRP A 337 -65.13 -4.50 -9.36
N ARG A 338 -64.51 -3.46 -8.80
CA ARG A 338 -65.19 -2.42 -7.99
C ARG A 338 -66.14 -1.53 -8.80
N ARG A 339 -66.03 -1.52 -10.13
CA ARG A 339 -66.90 -0.76 -11.06
C ARG A 339 -68.04 -1.60 -11.66
N ARG A 340 -68.10 -2.91 -11.40
CA ARG A 340 -69.26 -3.75 -11.65
C ARG A 340 -70.14 -3.80 -10.41
#